data_AF-A0A353DX10-F1
#
_entry.id   AF-A0A353DX10-F1
#
_cell.length_a   1.000
_cell.length_b   1.000
_cell.length_c   1.000
_cell.angle_alpha   90.00
_cell.angle_beta   90.00
_cell.angle_gamma   90.00
#
_symmetry.space_group_name_H-M   'P 1'
#
loop_
_entity.id
_entity.type
_entity.pdbx_description
1 polymer ?
#
loop_
_entity_poly.entity_id
_entity_poly.type
_entity_poly.pdbx_seq_one_letter_code
_entity_poly.pdbx_strand_id
1 'polypeptide(L)'
;MIESLQTIAQRAGESILSFYGQPIPAEKKADDSPLTLADLAAHRVIVEGLRDLDSAIPVLSEESSETDILHRRSWETLWVVDPMDGTKEFIK
;
A
#
# COMPACT_ATOMS: atom_id res chain seq x y z
N MET A 1 -18.05 8.50 -0.70
CA MET A 1 -17.22 7.30 -0.48
C MET A 1 -16.34 7.00 -1.70
N ILE A 2 -16.89 6.76 -2.89
CA ILE A 2 -16.08 6.51 -4.10
C ILE A 2 -15.12 7.68 -4.42
N GLU A 3 -15.57 8.92 -4.34
CA GLU A 3 -14.71 10.10 -4.57
C GLU A 3 -13.54 10.20 -3.59
N SER A 4 -13.76 9.81 -2.33
CA SER A 4 -12.73 9.75 -1.30
C SER A 4 -11.69 8.68 -1.64
N LEU A 5 -12.14 7.50 -2.08
CA LEU A 5 -11.24 6.42 -2.52
C LEU A 5 -10.43 6.82 -3.75
N GLN A 6 -11.05 7.50 -4.72
CA GLN A 6 -10.34 8.05 -5.88
C GLN A 6 -9.25 9.05 -5.46
N THR A 7 -9.56 9.92 -4.50
CA THR A 7 -8.59 10.89 -3.96
C THR A 7 -7.40 10.18 -3.29
N ILE A 8 -7.67 9.13 -2.51
CA ILE A 8 -6.63 8.33 -1.84
C ILE A 8 -5.76 7.63 -2.89
N ALA A 9 -6.37 6.98 -3.89
CA ALA A 9 -5.64 6.31 -4.96
C ALA A 9 -4.78 7.29 -5.79
N GLN A 10 -5.30 8.49 -6.07
CA GLN A 10 -4.55 9.52 -6.79
C GLN A 10 -3.31 9.98 -6.01
N ARG A 11 -3.46 10.24 -4.70
CA ARG A 11 -2.32 10.60 -3.82
C ARG A 11 -1.30 9.47 -3.70
N ALA A 12 -1.75 8.21 -3.66
CA ALA A 12 -0.85 7.06 -3.67
C ALA A 12 -0.04 7.04 -4.97
N GLY A 13 -0.68 7.25 -6.12
CA GLY A 13 -0.02 7.38 -7.41
C GLY A 13 1.00 8.53 -7.47
N GLU A 14 0.65 9.70 -6.92
CA GLU A 14 1.59 10.83 -6.79
C GLU A 14 2.81 10.47 -5.93
N SER A 15 2.59 9.73 -4.84
CA SER A 15 3.68 9.27 -3.98
C SER A 15 4.62 8.30 -4.69
N ILE A 16 4.09 7.37 -5.50
CA ILE A 16 4.89 6.46 -6.34
C ILE A 16 5.71 7.26 -7.35
N LEU A 17 5.06 8.18 -8.07
CA LEU A 17 5.70 8.99 -9.10
C LEU A 17 6.82 9.89 -8.57
N SER A 18 6.82 10.23 -7.27
CA SER A 18 7.90 11.00 -6.66
C SER A 18 9.26 10.27 -6.68
N PHE A 19 9.26 8.95 -6.84
CA PHE A 19 10.45 8.13 -6.97
C PHE A 19 10.82 7.81 -8.43
N TYR A 20 9.94 8.14 -9.39
CA TYR A 20 10.15 7.82 -10.80
C TYR A 20 11.36 8.57 -11.38
N GLY A 21 12.18 7.86 -12.17
CA GLY A 21 13.38 8.43 -12.81
C GLY A 21 14.59 8.60 -11.86
N GLN A 22 14.53 8.04 -10.65
CA GLN A 22 15.64 8.00 -9.71
C GLN A 22 16.10 6.56 -9.47
N PRO A 23 17.36 6.31 -9.04
CA PRO A 23 17.76 5.00 -8.56
C PRO A 23 17.02 4.70 -7.26
N ILE A 24 16.08 3.76 -7.29
CA ILE A 24 15.34 3.34 -6.10
C ILE A 24 16.00 2.08 -5.54
N PRO A 25 16.50 2.10 -4.30
CA PRO A 25 16.92 0.88 -3.62
C PRO A 25 15.72 -0.07 -3.52
N ALA A 26 15.84 -1.25 -4.10
CA ALA A 26 14.89 -2.33 -3.93
C ALA A 26 15.41 -3.28 -2.85
N GLU A 27 14.61 -3.50 -1.82
CA GLU A 27 14.79 -4.60 -0.88
C GLU A 27 14.13 -5.86 -1.45
N LYS A 28 14.57 -7.03 -0.98
CA LYS A 28 13.93 -8.30 -1.32
C LYS A 28 13.09 -8.76 -0.14
N LYS A 29 11.82 -9.05 -0.39
CA LYS A 29 10.96 -9.71 0.60
C LYS A 29 11.37 -11.17 0.77
N ALA A 30 10.80 -11.84 1.77
CA ALA A 30 11.08 -13.24 2.08
C ALA A 30 10.74 -14.21 0.94
N ASP A 31 9.85 -13.81 0.02
CA ASP A 31 9.44 -14.56 -1.17
C ASP A 31 10.20 -14.16 -2.45
N ASP A 32 11.30 -13.40 -2.31
CA ASP A 32 12.16 -12.90 -3.39
C ASP A 32 11.47 -11.89 -4.34
N SER A 33 10.29 -11.38 -3.97
CA SER A 33 9.67 -10.24 -4.64
C SER A 33 10.40 -8.93 -4.29
N PRO A 34 10.51 -7.97 -5.24
CA PRO A 34 11.11 -6.68 -4.95
C PRO A 34 10.14 -5.82 -4.13
N LEU A 35 10.67 -5.11 -3.15
CA LEU A 35 9.99 -4.09 -2.37
C LEU A 35 10.76 -2.79 -2.50
N THR A 36 10.09 -1.70 -2.85
CA THR A 36 10.74 -0.39 -2.98
C THR A 36 10.20 0.63 -1.99
N LEU A 37 10.92 1.75 -1.88
CA LEU A 37 10.41 2.92 -1.15
C LEU A 37 9.10 3.45 -1.75
N ALA A 38 8.82 3.20 -3.04
CA ALA A 38 7.59 3.62 -3.69
C ALA A 38 6.38 2.80 -3.20
N ASP A 39 6.52 1.47 -3.08
CA ASP A 39 5.47 0.60 -2.53
C ASP A 39 5.14 0.99 -1.08
N LEU A 40 6.17 1.22 -0.26
CA LEU A 40 6.00 1.66 1.13
C LEU A 40 5.38 3.06 1.25
N ALA A 41 5.65 3.96 0.30
CA ALA A 41 5.05 5.28 0.28
C ALA A 41 3.56 5.21 -0.07
N ALA A 42 3.21 4.47 -1.12
CA ALA A 42 1.81 4.23 -1.48
C ALA A 42 1.04 3.53 -0.37
N HIS A 43 1.65 2.51 0.26
CA HIS A 43 1.05 1.78 1.38
C HIS A 43 0.62 2.73 2.50
N ARG A 44 1.53 3.64 2.93
CA ARG A 44 1.23 4.61 3.99
C ARG A 44 0.07 5.52 3.60
N VAL A 45 0.11 6.11 2.40
CA VAL A 45 -0.94 7.01 1.92
C VAL A 45 -2.31 6.33 1.90
N ILE A 46 -2.36 5.08 1.41
CA ILE A 46 -3.62 4.33 1.32
C ILE A 46 -4.12 3.94 2.71
N VAL A 47 -3.26 3.39 3.57
CA VAL A 47 -3.66 2.94 4.91
C VAL A 47 -4.13 4.11 5.78
N GLU A 48 -3.40 5.24 5.77
CA GLU A 48 -3.80 6.44 6.49
C GLU A 48 -5.12 6.99 5.96
N GLY A 49 -5.25 7.12 4.63
CA GLY A 49 -6.48 7.62 4.01
C GLY A 49 -7.70 6.74 4.27
N LEU A 50 -7.55 5.41 4.27
CA LEU A 50 -8.64 4.48 4.58
C LEU A 50 -9.01 4.50 6.07
N ARG A 51 -8.03 4.63 6.97
CA ARG A 51 -8.28 4.79 8.41
C ARG A 51 -9.02 6.09 8.73
N ASP A 52 -8.67 7.18 8.04
CA ASP A 52 -9.36 8.47 8.17
C ASP A 52 -10.78 8.42 7.60
N LEU A 53 -10.99 7.63 6.54
CA LEU A 53 -12.30 7.46 5.92
C LEU A 53 -13.26 6.64 6.81
N ASP A 54 -12.78 5.52 7.35
CA ASP A 54 -13.51 4.71 8.31
C ASP A 54 -12.55 3.83 9.14
N SER A 55 -12.27 4.27 10.36
CA SER A 55 -11.41 3.54 11.30
C SER A 55 -11.98 2.21 11.79
N ALA A 56 -13.27 1.94 11.57
CA ALA A 56 -13.90 0.68 11.96
C ALA A 56 -13.58 -0.46 10.99
N ILE A 57 -13.19 -0.15 9.74
CA ILE A 57 -12.86 -1.14 8.71
C ILE A 57 -11.34 -1.33 8.67
N PRO A 58 -10.80 -2.47 9.11
CA PRO A 58 -9.37 -2.74 9.08
C PRO A 58 -8.85 -2.89 7.64
N VAL A 59 -7.54 -2.68 7.46
CA VAL A 59 -6.86 -2.76 6.17
C VAL A 59 -5.92 -3.96 6.16
N LEU A 60 -6.07 -4.81 5.15
CA LEU A 60 -5.13 -5.88 4.81
C LEU A 60 -4.37 -5.46 3.55
N SER A 61 -3.10 -5.08 3.72
CA SER A 61 -2.22 -4.70 2.61
C SER A 61 -1.08 -5.70 2.44
N GLU A 62 -0.52 -5.79 1.23
CA GLU A 62 0.70 -6.58 0.98
C GLU A 62 1.88 -6.16 1.88
N GLU A 63 1.98 -4.87 2.21
CA GLU A 63 3.04 -4.34 3.09
C GLU A 63 2.64 -4.23 4.56
N SER A 64 1.48 -4.77 4.96
CA SER A 64 1.07 -4.77 6.36
C SER A 64 1.96 -5.69 7.21
N SER A 65 2.36 -5.22 8.40
CA SER A 65 3.12 -6.06 9.33
C SER A 65 2.26 -7.18 9.92
N GLU A 66 2.89 -8.27 10.40
CA GLU A 66 2.16 -9.34 11.09
C GLU A 66 1.35 -8.84 12.30
N THR A 67 1.84 -7.78 12.96
CA THR A 67 1.16 -7.16 14.10
C THR A 67 -0.10 -6.41 13.67
N ASP A 68 -0.05 -5.69 12.54
CA ASP A 68 -1.22 -4.97 12.01
C ASP A 68 -2.37 -5.92 11.65
N ILE A 69 -2.03 -7.15 11.24
CA ILE A 69 -2.99 -8.14 10.72
C ILE A 69 -3.17 -9.34 11.65
N LEU A 70 -2.77 -9.22 12.92
CA LEU A 70 -2.75 -10.32 13.90
C LEU A 70 -4.14 -10.97 14.04
N HIS A 71 -5.19 -10.15 14.05
CA HIS A 71 -6.58 -10.59 14.22
C HIS A 71 -7.37 -10.69 12.91
N ARG A 72 -6.70 -10.68 11.74
CA ARG A 72 -7.38 -10.62 10.44
C ARG A 72 -8.44 -11.68 10.18
N ARG A 73 -8.32 -12.84 10.83
CA ARG A 73 -9.27 -13.96 10.69
C ARG A 73 -10.63 -13.69 11.35
N SER A 74 -10.72 -12.71 12.25
CA SER A 74 -11.98 -12.32 12.88
C SER A 74 -12.63 -11.10 12.23
N TRP A 75 -12.03 -10.54 11.17
CA TRP A 75 -12.61 -9.40 10.46
C TRP A 75 -13.71 -9.85 9.51
N GLU A 76 -14.93 -9.37 9.73
CA GLU A 76 -16.08 -9.64 8.84
C GLU A 76 -16.10 -8.74 7.60
N THR A 77 -15.52 -7.55 7.72
CA THR A 77 -15.38 -6.58 6.63
C THR A 77 -13.99 -5.95 6.74
N LEU A 78 -13.32 -5.80 5.60
CA LEU A 78 -11.96 -5.27 5.52
C LEU A 78 -11.70 -4.62 4.16
N TRP A 79 -10.75 -3.71 4.12
CA TRP A 79 -10.11 -3.26 2.88
C TRP A 79 -9.01 -4.25 2.49
N VAL A 80 -8.90 -4.56 1.20
CA VAL A 80 -7.80 -5.35 0.63
C VAL A 80 -7.02 -4.45 -0.31
N VAL A 81 -5.72 -4.30 -0.07
CA VAL A 81 -4.89 -3.28 -0.72
C VAL A 81 -3.60 -3.89 -1.27
N ASP A 82 -3.42 -3.76 -2.57
CA ASP A 82 -2.11 -3.83 -3.22
C ASP A 82 -1.66 -2.38 -3.49
N PRO A 83 -0.63 -1.87 -2.78
CA PRO A 83 -0.20 -0.48 -2.95
C PRO A 83 0.35 -0.15 -4.33
N MET A 84 0.97 -1.12 -5.01
CA MET A 84 1.56 -0.95 -6.32
C MET A 84 1.70 -2.30 -7.03
N ASP A 85 0.74 -2.61 -7.90
CA ASP A 85 0.87 -3.78 -8.78
C ASP A 85 1.99 -3.56 -9.81
N GLY A 86 2.82 -4.57 -10.04
CA GLY A 86 3.88 -4.53 -11.04
C GLY A 86 5.21 -3.90 -10.61
N THR A 87 5.61 -4.03 -9.33
CA THR A 87 6.88 -3.51 -8.78
C THR A 87 8.11 -3.82 -9.63
N LYS A 88 8.17 -4.99 -10.27
CA LYS A 88 9.26 -5.37 -11.19
C LYS A 88 9.37 -4.48 -12.43
N GLU A 89 8.24 -4.05 -12.99
CA GLU A 89 8.21 -3.19 -14.17
C GLU A 89 8.51 -1.74 -13.81
N PHE A 90 8.19 -1.32 -12.59
CA PHE A 90 8.49 0.04 -12.10
C PHE A 90 9.98 0.32 -11.89
N ILE A 91 10.78 -0.71 -11.59
CA ILE A 91 12.23 -0.58 -11.34
C ILE A 91 13.06 -0.69 -12.65
N LYS A 92 12.46 -1.05 -13.79
CA LYS A 92 13.16 -1.14 -15.08
C LYS A 92 13.44 0.22 -15.70
#